data_AF-A0AAP5Z285-F1
#
_entry.id   AF-A0AAP5Z285-F1
#
_cell.length_a   1.000
_cell.length_b   1.000
_cell.length_c   1.000
_cell.angle_alpha   90.00
_cell.angle_beta   90.00
_cell.angle_gamma   90.00
#
_symmetry.space_group_name_H-M   'P 1'
#
loop_
_entity.id
_entity.type
_entity.pdbx_description
1 polymer ?
#
loop_
_entity_poly.entity_id
_entity_poly.type
_entity_poly.pdbx_seq_one_letter_code
_entity_poly.pdbx_strand_id
1 'polypeptide(L)'
;MKRLIAKQKGVTQIEFSLIALAVILVLFLIMEFAVYFFSVQMVNEVTRRAARLATVCYIADRDDIPNLPAVSNLYPSGFTANNLQIDYLDANGASVNVAGFLSTPPADKATLDSQFVQIKYVRARAVNYTFQFFVLAAL
;
A
#
# COMPACT_ATOMS: atom_id res chain seq x y z
N MET A 1 -14.98 -2.59 -71.30
CA MET A 1 -14.71 -2.10 -69.93
C MET A 1 -13.86 -3.13 -69.20
N LYS A 2 -12.55 -2.92 -69.08
CA LYS A 2 -11.67 -3.83 -68.32
C LYS A 2 -11.72 -3.45 -66.85
N ARG A 3 -12.41 -4.26 -66.03
CA ARG A 3 -12.46 -4.11 -64.58
C ARG A 3 -11.09 -4.51 -64.02
N LEU A 4 -10.27 -3.53 -63.65
CA LEU A 4 -9.02 -3.77 -62.93
C LEU A 4 -9.39 -4.21 -61.50
N ILE A 5 -9.37 -5.52 -61.25
CA ILE A 5 -9.47 -6.05 -59.89
C ILE A 5 -8.11 -5.79 -59.23
N ALA A 6 -8.02 -4.72 -58.46
CA ALA A 6 -6.84 -4.42 -57.65
C ALA A 6 -6.69 -5.50 -56.57
N LYS A 7 -5.62 -6.30 -56.63
CA LYS A 7 -5.26 -7.22 -55.53
C LYS A 7 -4.85 -6.38 -54.33
N GLN A 8 -5.63 -6.41 -53.25
CA GLN A 8 -5.21 -5.83 -51.98
C GLN A 8 -3.98 -6.56 -51.46
N LYS A 9 -2.84 -5.85 -51.44
CA LYS A 9 -1.60 -6.33 -50.83
C LYS A 9 -1.51 -5.75 -49.41
N GLY A 10 -1.07 -6.56 -48.44
CA GLY A 10 -0.84 -6.10 -47.06
C GLY A 10 -1.95 -6.42 -46.05
N VAL A 11 -3.07 -7.05 -46.46
CA VAL A 11 -4.13 -7.46 -45.51
C VAL A 11 -3.60 -8.43 -44.45
N THR A 12 -2.78 -9.41 -44.86
CA THR A 12 -2.14 -10.36 -43.95
C THR A 12 -1.18 -9.70 -42.95
N GLN A 13 -0.55 -8.56 -43.31
CA GLN A 13 0.29 -7.81 -42.37
C GLN A 13 -0.56 -7.11 -41.30
N ILE A 14 -1.72 -6.56 -41.67
CA ILE A 14 -2.65 -5.93 -40.73
C ILE A 14 -3.25 -6.98 -39.80
N GLU A 15 -3.70 -8.12 -40.32
CA GLU A 15 -4.25 -9.22 -39.51
C GLU A 15 -3.21 -9.72 -38.49
N PHE A 16 -1.97 -9.94 -38.92
CA PHE A 16 -0.89 -10.33 -38.02
C PHE A 16 -0.60 -9.25 -36.98
N SER A 17 -0.58 -7.97 -37.37
CA SER A 17 -0.32 -6.86 -36.43
C SER A 17 -1.41 -6.73 -35.38
N LEU A 18 -2.68 -6.97 -35.75
CA LEU A 18 -3.81 -6.94 -34.83
C LEU A 18 -3.71 -8.06 -33.79
N ILE A 19 -3.34 -9.27 -34.22
CA ILE A 19 -3.12 -10.41 -33.32
C ILE A 19 -1.91 -10.15 -32.41
N ALA A 20 -0.80 -9.65 -32.97
CA ALA A 20 0.38 -9.30 -32.20
C ALA A 20 0.08 -8.22 -31.14
N LEU A 21 -0.70 -7.19 -31.51
CA LEU A 21 -1.17 -6.16 -30.58
C LEU A 21 -2.01 -6.77 -29.46
N ALA A 22 -2.96 -7.64 -29.78
CA ALA A 22 -3.80 -8.30 -28.79
C ALA A 22 -2.97 -9.12 -27.79
N VAL A 23 -1.98 -9.88 -28.28
CA VAL A 23 -1.07 -10.67 -27.43
C VAL A 23 -0.25 -9.76 -26.52
N ILE A 24 0.31 -8.66 -27.04
CA ILE A 24 1.10 -7.72 -26.26
C ILE A 24 0.26 -7.05 -25.16
N LEU A 25 -0.98 -6.67 -25.45
CA LEU A 25 -1.90 -6.11 -24.45
C LEU A 25 -2.19 -7.11 -23.33
N VAL A 26 -2.37 -8.40 -23.66
CA VAL A 26 -2.56 -9.46 -22.66
C VAL A 26 -1.31 -9.62 -21.78
N LEU A 27 -0.11 -9.54 -22.35
CA LEU A 27 1.12 -9.60 -21.57
C LEU A 27 1.24 -8.43 -20.61
N PHE A 28 0.93 -7.20 -21.05
CA PHE A 28 0.93 -6.03 -20.17
C PHE A 28 -0.12 -6.15 -19.06
N LEU A 29 -1.31 -6.65 -19.37
CA LEU A 29 -2.35 -6.89 -18.39
C LEU A 29 -1.87 -7.87 -17.30
N ILE A 30 -1.28 -9.00 -17.68
CA ILE A 30 -0.77 -9.99 -16.71
C ILE A 30 0.33 -9.37 -15.83
N MET A 31 1.25 -8.60 -16.41
CA MET A 31 2.29 -7.92 -15.64
C MET A 31 1.72 -6.90 -14.65
N GLU A 32 0.73 -6.10 -15.07
CA GLU A 32 0.08 -5.15 -14.16
C GLU A 32 -0.64 -5.83 -13.00
N PHE A 33 -1.39 -6.90 -13.27
CA PHE A 33 -2.03 -7.66 -12.21
C PHE A 33 -1.02 -8.29 -11.25
N ALA A 34 0.12 -8.79 -11.75
CA ALA A 34 1.18 -9.32 -10.90
C ALA A 34 1.73 -8.24 -9.94
N VAL A 35 1.98 -7.02 -10.44
CA VAL A 35 2.45 -5.90 -9.61
C VAL A 35 1.37 -5.46 -8.63
N TYR A 36 0.11 -5.42 -9.05
CA TYR A 36 -1.02 -5.11 -8.17
C TYR A 36 -1.13 -6.07 -6.98
N PHE A 37 -1.12 -7.39 -7.25
CA PHE A 37 -1.17 -8.41 -6.20
C PHE A 37 0.05 -8.31 -5.29
N PHE A 38 1.25 -8.14 -5.85
CA PHE A 38 2.46 -7.92 -5.05
C PHE A 38 2.29 -6.73 -4.09
N SER A 39 1.83 -5.57 -4.59
CA SER A 39 1.63 -4.39 -3.76
C SER A 39 0.64 -4.61 -2.63
N VAL A 40 -0.51 -5.25 -2.90
CA VAL A 40 -1.51 -5.56 -1.85
C VAL A 40 -0.92 -6.48 -0.77
N GLN A 41 -0.16 -7.50 -1.17
CA GLN A 41 0.49 -8.41 -0.23
C GLN A 41 1.55 -7.69 0.61
N MET A 42 2.30 -6.77 0.01
CA MET A 42 3.29 -5.96 0.72
C MET A 42 2.64 -5.00 1.73
N VAL A 43 1.51 -4.36 1.39
CA VAL A 43 0.75 -3.53 2.35
C VAL A 43 0.29 -4.36 3.57
N ASN A 44 -0.18 -5.59 3.34
CA ASN A 44 -0.55 -6.50 4.43
C ASN A 44 0.64 -6.86 5.33
N GLU A 45 1.81 -7.13 4.74
CA GLU A 45 3.00 -7.43 5.54
C GLU A 45 3.52 -6.19 6.30
N VAL A 46 3.46 -5.00 5.68
CA VAL A 46 3.80 -3.71 6.33
C VAL A 46 2.94 -3.49 7.57
N THR A 47 1.62 -3.58 7.44
CA THR A 47 0.70 -3.39 8.58
C THR A 47 0.92 -4.43 9.67
N ARG A 48 1.14 -5.70 9.31
CA ARG A 48 1.46 -6.77 10.27
C ARG A 48 2.77 -6.51 11.03
N ARG A 49 3.83 -6.08 10.34
CA ARG A 49 5.12 -5.75 10.97
C ARG A 49 5.02 -4.51 11.84
N ALA A 50 4.35 -3.47 11.36
CA ALA A 50 4.11 -2.24 12.11
C ALA A 50 3.34 -2.52 13.41
N ALA A 51 2.31 -3.35 13.38
CA ALA A 51 1.58 -3.74 14.58
C ALA A 51 2.48 -4.46 15.60
N ARG A 52 3.35 -5.38 15.15
CA ARG A 52 4.30 -6.08 16.03
C ARG A 52 5.33 -5.13 16.65
N LEU A 53 5.84 -4.18 15.88
CA LEU A 53 6.77 -3.18 16.41
C LEU A 53 6.06 -2.25 17.41
N ALA A 54 4.85 -1.79 17.10
CA ALA A 54 4.07 -0.95 18.00
C ALA A 54 3.62 -1.66 19.28
N THR A 55 3.62 -3.00 19.34
CA THR A 55 3.40 -3.72 20.61
C THR A 55 4.64 -3.78 21.51
N VAL A 56 5.85 -3.59 20.96
CA VAL A 56 7.12 -3.81 21.67
C VAL A 56 7.86 -2.50 21.93
N CYS A 57 7.83 -1.57 20.99
CA CYS A 57 8.42 -0.25 21.13
C CYS A 57 7.64 0.60 22.14
N TYR A 58 8.30 1.61 22.70
CA TYR A 58 7.61 2.56 23.56
C TYR A 58 6.56 3.34 22.77
N ILE A 59 5.46 3.68 23.43
CA ILE A 59 4.36 4.43 22.82
C ILE A 59 4.81 5.83 22.36
N ALA A 60 5.82 6.39 23.03
CA ALA A 60 6.47 7.65 22.64
C ALA A 60 7.13 7.57 21.25
N ASP A 61 7.63 6.40 20.86
CA ASP A 61 8.34 6.20 19.58
C ASP A 61 7.39 5.77 18.44
N ARG A 62 6.06 5.81 18.68
CA ARG A 62 5.04 5.36 17.71
C ARG A 62 5.22 6.00 16.34
N ASP A 63 5.48 7.31 16.31
CA ASP A 63 5.54 8.08 15.06
C ASP A 63 6.87 7.84 14.29
N ASP A 64 7.86 7.22 14.92
CA ASP A 64 9.11 6.79 14.28
C ASP A 64 9.00 5.41 13.63
N ILE A 65 8.02 4.60 14.04
CA ILE A 65 7.83 3.23 13.52
C ILE A 65 7.71 3.19 11.98
N PRO A 66 6.94 4.08 11.33
CA PRO A 66 6.86 4.12 9.86
C PRO A 66 8.19 4.43 9.16
N ASN A 67 9.18 4.98 9.85
CA ASN A 67 10.47 5.33 9.27
C ASN A 67 11.54 4.25 9.51
N LEU A 68 11.28 3.27 10.39
CA LEU A 68 12.21 2.18 10.67
C LEU A 68 12.51 1.36 9.40
N PRO A 69 13.78 1.05 9.11
CA PRO A 69 14.17 0.22 7.96
C PRO A 69 13.47 -1.16 7.91
N ALA A 70 13.08 -1.69 9.06
CA ALA A 70 12.36 -2.95 9.17
C ALA A 70 10.93 -2.91 8.57
N VAL A 71 10.37 -1.71 8.38
CA VAL A 71 9.04 -1.45 7.83
C VAL A 71 9.15 -0.73 6.48
N SER A 72 9.97 0.32 6.40
CA SER A 72 10.08 1.17 5.21
C SER A 72 10.65 0.45 3.98
N ASN A 73 11.53 -0.54 4.17
CA ASN A 73 12.05 -1.37 3.07
C ASN A 73 10.98 -2.27 2.43
N LEU A 74 9.80 -2.39 3.04
CA LEU A 74 8.68 -3.20 2.52
C LEU A 74 7.60 -2.34 1.84
N TYR A 75 7.82 -1.03 1.72
CA TYR A 75 6.85 -0.16 1.08
C TYR A 75 6.71 -0.48 -0.40
N PRO A 76 5.51 -0.84 -0.87
CA PRO A 76 5.26 -0.96 -2.30
C PRO A 76 5.33 0.41 -2.96
N SER A 77 5.40 0.43 -4.30
CA SER A 77 5.46 1.67 -5.06
C SER A 77 4.31 2.62 -4.68
N GLY A 78 4.66 3.89 -4.44
CA GLY A 78 3.73 4.94 -4.02
C GLY A 78 3.28 4.89 -2.55
N PHE A 79 3.71 3.90 -1.77
CA PHE A 79 3.42 3.84 -0.33
C PHE A 79 4.47 4.62 0.47
N THR A 80 4.03 5.45 1.41
CA THR A 80 4.90 6.28 2.26
C THR A 80 4.58 6.09 3.73
N ALA A 81 5.44 6.62 4.61
CA ALA A 81 5.20 6.62 6.07
C ALA A 81 3.83 7.20 6.47
N ASN A 82 3.36 8.22 5.75
CA ASN A 82 2.06 8.87 6.00
C ASN A 82 0.87 7.97 5.67
N ASN A 83 1.08 6.91 4.89
CA ASN A 83 0.05 5.94 4.57
C ASN A 83 -0.10 4.86 5.64
N LEU A 84 0.73 4.88 6.70
CA LEU A 84 0.66 3.93 7.80
C LEU A 84 0.18 4.63 9.07
N GLN A 85 -0.99 4.24 9.55
CA GLN A 85 -1.56 4.73 10.80
C GLN A 85 -1.52 3.63 11.86
N ILE A 86 -1.05 3.97 13.06
CA ILE A 86 -0.96 3.06 14.20
C ILE A 86 -1.86 3.61 15.31
N ASP A 87 -2.88 2.90 15.75
CA ASP A 87 -3.73 3.31 16.86
C ASP A 87 -3.63 2.31 18.03
N TYR A 88 -3.71 2.82 19.25
CA TYR A 88 -3.86 2.02 20.45
C TYR A 88 -5.32 2.00 20.86
N LEU A 89 -5.86 0.82 21.15
CA LEU A 89 -7.28 0.61 21.40
C LEU A 89 -7.53 0.04 22.79
N ASP A 90 -8.68 0.37 23.37
CA ASP A 90 -9.15 -0.16 24.63
C ASP A 90 -9.80 -1.54 24.50
N ALA A 91 -10.32 -2.08 25.62
CA ALA A 91 -11.01 -3.38 25.64
C ALA A 91 -12.25 -3.46 24.73
N ASN A 92 -12.86 -2.32 24.41
CA ASN A 92 -14.03 -2.21 23.55
C ASN A 92 -13.65 -1.91 22.08
N GLY A 93 -12.36 -1.75 21.77
CA GLY A 93 -11.86 -1.39 20.45
C GLY A 93 -11.93 0.11 20.14
N ALA A 94 -12.20 0.96 21.12
CA ALA A 94 -12.18 2.42 20.97
C ALA A 94 -10.74 2.95 21.05
N SER A 95 -10.45 4.01 20.30
CA SER A 95 -9.11 4.61 20.30
C SER A 95 -8.79 5.28 21.64
N VAL A 96 -7.68 4.88 22.24
CA VAL A 96 -7.14 5.47 23.47
C VAL A 96 -6.33 6.71 23.08
N ASN A 97 -6.53 7.82 23.80
CA ASN A 97 -5.72 9.01 23.61
C ASN A 97 -4.32 8.77 24.18
N VAL A 98 -3.32 8.69 23.30
CA VAL A 98 -1.90 8.51 23.66
C VAL A 98 -1.07 9.79 23.49
N ALA A 99 -1.72 10.96 23.32
CA ALA A 99 -1.02 12.22 23.08
C ALA A 99 -0.09 12.61 24.24
N GLY A 100 -0.40 12.18 25.47
CA GLY A 100 0.44 12.43 26.65
C GLY A 100 1.81 11.74 26.60
N PHE A 101 1.94 10.64 25.84
CA PHE A 101 3.22 9.96 25.62
C PHE A 101 4.07 10.66 24.55
N LEU A 102 3.44 11.43 23.67
CA LEU A 102 4.06 12.09 22.51
C LEU A 102 4.37 13.57 22.79
N SER A 103 3.88 14.12 23.90
CA SER A 103 4.10 15.52 24.25
C SER A 103 5.52 15.75 24.78
N THR A 104 6.06 16.95 24.51
CA THR A 104 7.36 17.39 25.05
C THR A 104 7.15 18.64 25.91
N PRO A 105 7.28 18.57 27.25
CA PRO A 105 7.59 17.38 28.05
C PRO A 105 6.42 16.35 28.11
N PRO A 106 6.72 15.07 28.42
CA PRO A 106 5.68 14.06 28.61
C PRO A 106 4.71 14.43 29.73
N ALA A 107 3.48 13.96 29.65
CA ALA A 107 2.49 14.15 30.72
C ALA A 107 2.95 13.52 32.05
N ASP A 108 2.33 13.93 33.16
CA ASP A 108 2.63 13.39 34.48
C ASP A 108 2.50 11.86 34.53
N LYS A 109 3.39 11.21 35.28
CA LYS A 109 3.48 9.73 35.36
C LYS A 109 2.15 9.06 35.71
N ALA A 110 1.37 9.64 36.62
CA ALA A 110 0.07 9.11 37.01
C ALA A 110 -0.93 9.08 35.83
N THR A 111 -0.88 10.09 34.96
CA THR A 111 -1.72 10.17 33.76
C THR A 111 -1.29 9.11 32.74
N LEU A 112 0.02 8.97 32.51
CA LEU A 112 0.57 7.96 31.60
C LEU A 112 0.24 6.54 32.04
N ASP A 113 0.41 6.23 33.33
CA ASP A 113 0.09 4.91 33.88
C ASP A 113 -1.41 4.59 33.72
N SER A 114 -2.29 5.57 33.92
CA SER A 114 -3.73 5.41 33.72
C SER A 114 -4.11 5.14 32.26
N GLN A 115 -3.45 5.82 31.31
CA GLN A 115 -3.65 5.63 29.87
C GLN A 115 -3.10 4.27 29.43
N PHE A 116 -1.93 3.87 29.93
CA PHE A 116 -1.30 2.60 29.58
C PHE A 116 -2.17 1.40 29.95
N VAL A 117 -2.80 1.42 31.13
CA VAL A 117 -3.69 0.34 31.59
C VAL A 117 -4.92 0.17 30.70
N GLN A 118 -5.38 1.26 30.06
CA GLN A 118 -6.51 1.23 29.13
C GLN A 118 -6.17 0.55 27.81
N ILE A 119 -4.92 0.60 27.36
CA ILE A 119 -4.48 0.01 26.09
C ILE A 119 -4.55 -1.51 26.18
N LYS A 120 -5.34 -2.15 25.31
CA LYS A 120 -5.46 -3.61 25.18
C LYS A 120 -5.05 -4.14 23.82
N TYR A 121 -5.24 -3.35 22.77
CA TYR A 121 -4.91 -3.77 21.41
C TYR A 121 -4.13 -2.69 20.66
N VAL A 122 -3.35 -3.15 19.68
CA VAL A 122 -2.63 -2.29 18.74
C VAL A 122 -3.20 -2.54 17.35
N ARG A 123 -3.52 -1.47 16.64
CA ARG A 123 -4.06 -1.52 15.29
C ARG A 123 -3.19 -0.73 14.34
N ALA A 124 -2.51 -1.42 13.43
CA ALA A 124 -1.85 -0.79 12.29
C ALA A 124 -2.73 -0.88 11.05
N ARG A 125 -2.87 0.22 10.31
CA ARG A 125 -3.71 0.33 9.13
C ARG A 125 -2.99 1.07 8.01
N ALA A 126 -3.20 0.62 6.79
CA ALA A 126 -2.91 1.42 5.62
C ALA A 126 -4.05 2.43 5.38
N VAL A 127 -3.70 3.69 5.18
CA VAL A 127 -4.64 4.80 4.94
C VAL A 127 -4.19 5.60 3.72
N ASN A 128 -5.16 6.08 2.93
CA ASN A 128 -4.93 6.96 1.78
C ASN A 128 -3.92 6.41 0.76
N TYR A 129 -3.82 5.09 0.63
CA TYR A 129 -3.01 4.43 -0.40
C TYR A 129 -3.90 4.05 -1.58
N THR A 130 -3.55 4.54 -2.76
CA THR A 130 -4.21 4.20 -4.02
C THR A 130 -3.17 3.61 -4.95
N PHE A 131 -3.40 2.38 -5.39
CA PHE A 131 -2.54 1.77 -6.41
C PHE A 131 -2.76 2.47 -7.75
N GLN A 132 -1.67 2.87 -8.40
CA GLN A 132 -1.70 3.45 -9.74
C GLN A 132 -1.26 2.38 -10.76
N PHE A 133 -2.16 2.07 -11.70
CA PHE A 133 -1.82 1.27 -12.86
C PHE A 133 -0.97 2.12 -13.80
N PHE A 134 0.16 1.59 -14.26
CA PHE A 134 1.12 2.32 -15.10
C PHE A 134 0.77 2.20 -16.59
N VAL A 135 0.30 1.04 -17.04
CA VAL A 135 -0.01 0.77 -18.44
C VAL A 135 -1.41 1.27 -18.79
N LEU A 136 -2.41 1.00 -17.94
CA LEU A 136 -3.77 1.48 -18.18
C LEU A 136 -3.93 3.00 -18.02
N ALA A 137 -3.04 3.66 -17.28
CA ALA A 137 -3.05 5.12 -17.14
C ALA A 137 -2.27 5.85 -18.25
N ALA A 138 -1.46 5.12 -19.03
CA ALA A 138 -0.67 5.67 -20.13
C ALA A 138 -1.32 5.47 -21.51
N LEU A 139 -2.38 4.65 -21.59
CA LEU A 139 -3.25 4.46 -22.75
C LEU A 139 -4.45 5.42 -22.68
#